data_AF-A0A1B9ALB6-F1
#
_entry.id   AF-A0A1B9ALB6-F1
#
_cell.length_a   1.000
_cell.length_b   1.000
_cell.length_c   1.000
_cell.angle_alpha   90.00
_cell.angle_beta   90.00
_cell.angle_gamma   90.00
#
_symmetry.space_group_name_H-M   'P 1'
#
loop_
_entity.id
_entity.type
_entity.pdbx_description
1 polymer ?
#
loop_
_entity_poly.entity_id
_entity_poly.type
_entity_poly.pdbx_seq_one_letter_code
_entity_poly.pdbx_strand_id
1 'polypeptide(L)'
;MIVEENISLESTLNRPSRLAKTVLRNHSNILSDFQLKQILKLLYDDYKYLGMTISIYDHPDQVIADRTDYGKEFIDDWCYEDSLNGTLGGYHKLGKIALFPFNHKVKNKKYERGLMQLFLLQDLFHEIRHAYQRVYMKRQYNTPYVNTGRNGYQSQWVERDANMFAQRMIEKHRNSINTILSIDFLWQSCWGRFYVTIVRQ
;
A
#
# COMPACT_ATOMS: atom_id res chain seq x y z
N MET A 1 -32.01 24.60 48.82
CA MET A 1 -31.08 25.27 47.89
C MET A 1 -29.69 24.70 48.12
N ILE A 2 -29.41 23.60 47.41
CA ILE A 2 -28.08 23.06 47.15
C ILE A 2 -28.20 22.63 45.69
N VAL A 3 -27.45 23.28 44.81
CA VAL A 3 -27.41 22.95 43.38
C VAL A 3 -26.26 21.97 43.26
N GLU A 4 -26.57 20.68 43.17
CA GLU A 4 -25.59 19.67 42.79
C GLU A 4 -25.41 19.74 41.27
N GLU A 5 -24.29 20.33 40.84
CA GLU A 5 -23.84 20.26 39.46
C GLU A 5 -23.54 18.81 39.10
N ASN A 6 -24.44 18.21 38.34
CA ASN A 6 -24.19 16.99 37.58
C ASN A 6 -23.12 17.27 36.51
N ILE A 7 -21.85 17.20 36.89
CA ILE A 7 -20.75 17.06 35.95
C ILE A 7 -20.84 15.63 35.40
N SER A 8 -21.63 15.49 34.33
CA SER A 8 -21.59 14.33 33.45
C SER A 8 -20.17 14.18 32.92
N LEU A 9 -19.42 13.25 33.51
CA LEU A 9 -18.20 12.66 32.98
C LEU A 9 -18.56 11.93 31.69
N GLU A 10 -18.80 12.69 30.62
CA GLU A 10 -18.75 12.15 29.27
C GLU A 10 -17.33 11.66 29.03
N SER A 11 -17.22 10.34 29.13
CA SER A 11 -16.17 9.47 28.66
C SER A 11 -15.27 10.15 27.63
N THR A 12 -14.14 10.65 28.10
CA THR A 12 -12.91 10.76 27.32
C THR A 12 -12.53 9.34 26.89
N LEU A 13 -13.24 8.81 25.90
CA LEU A 13 -12.82 7.67 25.12
C LEU A 13 -11.49 8.05 24.51
N ASN A 14 -10.43 7.55 25.14
CA ASN A 14 -9.07 7.39 24.66
C ASN A 14 -8.95 7.69 23.16
N ARG A 15 -8.71 8.96 22.80
CA ARG A 15 -8.09 9.26 21.52
C ARG A 15 -6.71 8.62 21.61
N PRO A 16 -6.36 7.66 20.74
CA PRO A 16 -5.03 7.09 20.77
C PRO A 16 -4.01 8.22 20.70
N SER A 17 -2.98 8.11 21.56
CA SER A 17 -1.80 8.97 21.62
C SER A 17 -1.38 9.41 20.22
N ARG A 18 -1.02 10.70 20.06
CA ARG A 18 -0.54 11.33 18.81
C ARG A 18 0.01 10.30 17.81
N LEU A 19 -0.86 9.82 16.93
CA LEU A 19 -0.50 8.77 16.00
C LEU A 19 0.57 9.32 15.04
N ALA A 20 1.66 8.58 14.87
CA ALA A 20 2.81 9.03 14.11
C ALA A 20 2.42 9.34 12.65
N LYS A 21 2.97 10.42 12.09
CA LYS A 21 2.77 10.76 10.68
C LYS A 21 3.43 9.68 9.81
N THR A 22 2.82 9.39 8.66
CA THR A 22 3.44 8.54 7.63
C THR A 22 4.75 9.16 7.16
N VAL A 23 5.81 8.34 7.13
CA VAL A 23 7.13 8.69 6.59
C VAL A 23 7.27 8.06 5.22
N LEU A 24 7.71 8.85 4.23
CA LEU A 24 7.98 8.38 2.86
C LEU A 24 9.49 8.35 2.63
N ARG A 25 9.98 7.21 2.15
CA ARG A 25 11.36 6.95 1.71
C ARG A 25 11.34 6.54 0.24
N ASN A 26 11.21 7.52 -0.64
CA ASN A 26 11.03 7.26 -2.06
C ASN A 26 12.40 7.24 -2.76
N HIS A 27 12.88 6.04 -3.10
CA HIS A 27 14.12 5.83 -3.83
C HIS A 27 13.87 5.57 -5.34
N SER A 28 12.67 5.85 -5.84
CA SER A 28 12.27 5.61 -7.23
C SER A 28 11.90 6.90 -7.97
N ASN A 29 12.09 6.88 -9.30
CA ASN A 29 11.66 7.95 -10.20
C ASN A 29 10.29 7.68 -10.86
N ILE A 30 9.61 6.58 -10.50
CA ILE A 30 8.30 6.22 -11.06
C ILE A 30 7.21 7.23 -10.63
N LEU A 31 7.25 7.63 -9.36
CA LEU A 31 6.38 8.66 -8.77
C LEU A 31 7.23 9.65 -7.98
N SER A 32 6.93 10.94 -8.12
CA SER A 32 7.51 11.96 -7.25
C SER A 32 6.89 11.94 -5.86
N ASP A 33 7.59 12.46 -4.86
CA ASP A 33 7.07 12.65 -3.50
C ASP A 33 5.79 13.47 -3.46
N PHE A 34 5.68 14.48 -4.34
CA PHE A 34 4.47 15.27 -4.46
C PHE A 34 3.30 14.41 -4.93
N GLN A 35 3.49 13.60 -5.97
CA GLN A 35 2.46 12.68 -6.46
C GLN A 35 2.06 11.66 -5.38
N LEU A 36 3.03 11.03 -4.70
CA LEU A 36 2.77 10.11 -3.60
C LEU A 36 1.94 10.77 -2.49
N LYS A 37 2.30 12.00 -2.08
CA LYS A 37 1.53 12.75 -1.07
C LYS A 37 0.10 13.04 -1.53
N GLN A 38 -0.12 13.36 -2.80
CA GLN A 38 -1.48 13.56 -3.33
C GLN A 38 -2.28 12.26 -3.36
N ILE A 39 -1.65 11.15 -3.75
CA ILE A 39 -2.26 9.82 -3.73
C ILE A 39 -2.65 9.41 -2.31
N LEU A 40 -1.77 9.60 -1.32
CA LEU A 40 -2.07 9.24 0.07
C LEU A 40 -3.21 10.09 0.66
N LYS A 41 -3.46 11.30 0.15
CA LYS A 41 -4.62 12.10 0.56
C LYS A 41 -5.95 11.52 0.09
N LEU A 42 -5.95 10.63 -0.90
CA LEU A 42 -7.16 9.95 -1.38
C LEU A 42 -7.66 8.90 -0.38
N LEU A 43 -6.80 8.43 0.53
CA LEU A 43 -7.18 7.48 1.57
C LEU A 43 -8.18 8.09 2.55
N TYR A 44 -9.03 7.23 3.12
CA TYR A 44 -9.91 7.59 4.23
C TYR A 44 -9.08 8.04 5.45
N ASP A 45 -9.68 8.86 6.31
CA ASP A 45 -8.96 9.55 7.39
C ASP A 45 -8.31 8.60 8.41
N ASP A 46 -8.94 7.46 8.66
CA ASP A 46 -8.44 6.41 9.55
C ASP A 46 -7.12 5.78 9.10
N TYR A 47 -6.80 5.82 7.79
CA TYR A 47 -5.51 5.36 7.25
C TYR A 47 -4.37 6.37 7.46
N LYS A 48 -4.68 7.65 7.62
CA LYS A 48 -3.68 8.74 7.72
C LYS A 48 -2.87 8.68 9.02
N TYR A 49 -3.35 7.90 9.99
CA TYR A 49 -2.80 7.81 11.33
C TYR A 49 -2.26 6.42 11.67
N LEU A 50 -1.87 5.64 10.67
CA LEU A 50 -1.33 4.29 10.88
C LEU A 50 0.15 4.28 11.30
N GLY A 51 0.84 5.43 11.35
CA GLY A 51 2.26 5.47 11.73
C GLY A 51 3.18 4.76 10.74
N MET A 52 2.83 4.78 9.45
CA MET A 52 3.52 3.96 8.45
C MET A 52 4.86 4.54 8.04
N THR A 53 5.84 3.68 7.77
CA THR A 53 7.03 4.03 6.98
C THR A 53 6.92 3.32 5.64
N ILE A 54 6.88 4.06 4.54
CA ILE A 54 6.76 3.52 3.19
C ILE A 54 8.06 3.76 2.44
N SER A 55 8.74 2.68 2.07
CA SER A 55 9.93 2.67 1.23
C SER A 55 9.61 2.14 -0.15
N ILE A 56 10.07 2.83 -1.20
CA ILE A 56 9.89 2.43 -2.60
C ILE A 56 11.26 2.31 -3.24
N TYR A 57 11.59 1.15 -3.80
CA TYR A 57 12.90 0.87 -4.38
C TYR A 57 12.77 0.69 -5.91
N ASP A 58 13.53 1.45 -6.68
CA ASP A 58 13.59 1.36 -8.15
C ASP A 58 14.53 0.24 -8.64
N HIS A 59 15.47 -0.19 -7.79
CA HIS A 59 16.49 -1.17 -8.17
C HIS A 59 16.81 -2.12 -7.00
N PRO A 60 17.14 -3.40 -7.29
CA PRO A 60 17.61 -4.35 -6.28
C PRO A 60 18.76 -3.83 -5.41
N ASP A 61 19.71 -3.09 -5.98
CA ASP A 61 20.86 -2.56 -5.23
C ASP A 61 20.44 -1.63 -4.08
N GLN A 62 19.32 -0.94 -4.22
CA GLN A 62 18.80 -0.08 -3.15
C GLN A 62 18.25 -0.91 -1.99
N VAL A 63 17.69 -2.09 -2.26
CA VAL A 63 17.26 -3.05 -1.23
C VAL A 63 18.47 -3.62 -0.50
N ILE A 64 19.54 -3.96 -1.23
CA ILE A 64 20.81 -4.45 -0.67
C ILE A 64 21.45 -3.39 0.24
N ALA A 65 21.55 -2.15 -0.23
CA ALA A 65 22.10 -1.04 0.54
C ALA A 65 21.27 -0.78 1.81
N ASP A 66 19.94 -0.68 1.69
CA ASP A 66 19.07 -0.42 2.84
C ASP A 66 19.16 -1.53 3.90
N ARG A 67 19.25 -2.79 3.48
CA ARG A 67 19.44 -3.91 4.41
C ARG A 67 20.83 -3.92 5.03
N THR A 68 21.85 -3.44 4.33
CA THR A 68 23.21 -3.30 4.88
C THR A 68 23.24 -2.24 5.98
N ASP A 69 22.57 -1.11 5.74
CA ASP A 69 22.56 0.04 6.66
C ASP A 69 21.65 -0.16 7.87
N TYR A 70 20.49 -0.80 7.69
CA TYR A 70 19.45 -0.93 8.72
C TYR A 70 19.15 -2.37 9.14
N GLY A 71 19.84 -3.36 8.58
CA GLY A 71 19.61 -4.78 8.88
C GLY A 71 18.19 -5.25 8.55
N LYS A 72 17.63 -6.08 9.43
CA LYS A 72 16.28 -6.67 9.28
C LYS A 72 15.16 -5.75 9.75
N GLU A 73 15.47 -4.47 9.97
CA GLU A 73 14.54 -3.52 10.56
C GLU A 73 13.33 -3.27 9.64
N PHE A 74 13.54 -3.18 8.33
CA PHE A 74 12.52 -2.89 7.33
C PHE A 74 12.11 -4.10 6.49
N ILE A 75 13.05 -5.02 6.26
CA ILE A 75 12.90 -6.16 5.34
C ILE A 75 13.48 -7.40 6.02
N ASP A 76 12.66 -8.44 6.25
CA ASP A 76 13.13 -9.71 6.83
C ASP A 76 13.79 -10.62 5.80
N ASP A 77 14.33 -11.76 6.23
CA ASP A 77 15.16 -12.64 5.37
C ASP A 77 14.42 -13.12 4.14
N TRP A 78 13.22 -13.66 4.33
CA TRP A 78 12.43 -14.20 3.24
C TRP A 78 11.99 -13.10 2.27
N CYS A 79 11.54 -11.93 2.76
CA CYS A 79 11.14 -10.82 1.89
C CYS A 79 12.33 -10.29 1.09
N TYR A 80 13.51 -10.22 1.71
CA TYR A 80 14.73 -9.81 1.02
C TYR A 80 15.05 -10.76 -0.13
N GLU A 81 15.10 -12.07 0.13
CA GLU A 81 15.35 -13.08 -0.89
C GLU A 81 14.31 -13.03 -2.02
N ASP A 82 13.02 -12.98 -1.68
CA ASP A 82 11.94 -12.92 -2.66
C ASP A 82 11.92 -11.62 -3.48
N SER A 83 12.28 -10.49 -2.86
CA SER A 83 12.39 -9.22 -3.57
C SER A 83 13.49 -9.26 -4.63
N LEU A 84 14.64 -9.89 -4.35
CA LEU A 84 15.75 -10.01 -5.29
C LEU A 84 15.48 -11.08 -6.37
N ASN A 85 14.69 -12.11 -6.04
CA ASN A 85 14.30 -13.17 -6.98
C ASN A 85 13.16 -12.77 -7.93
N GLY A 86 12.58 -11.58 -7.76
CA GLY A 86 11.53 -11.08 -8.63
C GLY A 86 10.13 -11.64 -8.36
N THR A 87 9.90 -12.22 -7.18
CA THR A 87 8.66 -12.92 -6.83
C THR A 87 7.67 -12.05 -6.04
N LEU A 88 8.10 -10.87 -5.59
CA LEU A 88 7.36 -10.01 -4.65
C LEU A 88 7.26 -8.56 -5.14
N GLY A 89 6.04 -8.01 -5.24
CA GLY A 89 5.80 -6.61 -5.65
C GLY A 89 5.76 -5.61 -4.47
N GLY A 90 5.37 -6.09 -3.28
CA GLY A 90 5.26 -5.29 -2.08
C GLY A 90 5.31 -6.16 -0.82
N TYR A 91 5.58 -5.52 0.31
CA TYR A 91 5.68 -6.17 1.61
C TYR A 91 5.26 -5.22 2.72
N HIS A 92 4.55 -5.75 3.72
CA HIS A 92 4.20 -5.02 4.93
C HIS A 92 4.57 -5.79 6.20
N LYS A 93 5.21 -5.09 7.15
CA LYS A 93 5.43 -5.56 8.52
C LYS A 93 5.42 -4.42 9.52
N LEU A 94 4.57 -4.55 10.55
CA LEU A 94 4.55 -3.64 11.71
C LEU A 94 4.50 -2.14 11.32
N GLY A 95 3.71 -1.79 10.31
CA GLY A 95 3.64 -0.40 9.82
C GLY A 95 4.77 -0.01 8.86
N LYS A 96 5.70 -0.90 8.55
CA LYS A 96 6.72 -0.70 7.53
C LYS A 96 6.24 -1.34 6.24
N ILE A 97 6.28 -0.58 5.16
CA ILE A 97 5.88 -0.99 3.82
C ILE A 97 7.11 -0.85 2.93
N ALA A 98 7.45 -1.91 2.20
CA ALA A 98 8.48 -1.92 1.18
C ALA A 98 7.83 -2.26 -0.17
N LEU A 99 8.10 -1.48 -1.20
CA LEU A 99 7.57 -1.69 -2.55
C LEU A 99 8.71 -1.90 -3.53
N PHE A 100 8.56 -2.90 -4.40
CA PHE A 100 9.59 -3.37 -5.34
C PHE A 100 9.09 -3.27 -6.79
N PRO A 101 8.81 -2.06 -7.29
CA PRO A 101 8.25 -1.88 -8.62
C PRO A 101 9.08 -2.52 -9.74
N PHE A 102 10.40 -2.67 -9.57
CA PHE A 102 11.27 -3.34 -10.54
C PHE A 102 10.92 -4.82 -10.80
N ASN A 103 10.09 -5.44 -9.96
CA ASN A 103 9.59 -6.80 -10.16
C ASN A 103 8.37 -6.86 -11.10
N HIS A 104 7.78 -5.72 -11.48
CA HIS A 104 6.71 -5.67 -12.46
C HIS A 104 7.23 -5.69 -13.88
N LYS A 105 6.56 -6.46 -14.74
CA LYS A 105 6.87 -6.55 -16.18
C LYS A 105 5.74 -5.94 -17.00
N VAL A 106 6.00 -4.79 -17.62
CA VAL A 106 5.07 -4.18 -18.57
C VAL A 106 5.37 -4.61 -19.99
N LYS A 107 4.42 -5.33 -20.60
CA LYS A 107 4.54 -5.78 -22.00
C LYS A 107 4.32 -4.68 -23.02
N ASN A 108 3.45 -3.72 -22.73
CA ASN A 108 3.10 -2.65 -23.67
C ASN A 108 3.99 -1.43 -23.46
N LYS A 109 5.05 -1.32 -24.27
CA LYS A 109 6.03 -0.23 -24.20
C LYS A 109 5.44 1.16 -24.43
N LYS A 110 4.36 1.29 -25.21
CA LYS A 110 3.69 2.58 -25.45
C LYS A 110 3.14 3.20 -24.16
N TYR A 111 2.68 2.37 -23.23
CA TYR A 111 2.05 2.82 -21.98
C TYR A 111 2.88 2.44 -20.74
N GLU A 112 4.16 2.11 -20.93
CA GLU A 112 5.00 1.53 -19.87
C GLU A 112 5.04 2.38 -18.61
N ARG A 113 5.33 3.67 -18.75
CA ARG A 113 5.40 4.60 -17.61
C ARG A 113 4.09 4.62 -16.80
N GLY A 114 2.96 4.85 -17.48
CA GLY A 114 1.66 4.94 -16.81
C GLY A 114 1.24 3.62 -16.19
N LEU A 115 1.52 2.49 -16.85
CA LEU A 115 1.24 1.15 -16.30
C LEU A 115 2.11 0.84 -15.08
N MET A 116 3.41 1.16 -15.11
CA MET A 116 4.29 1.00 -13.94
C MET A 116 3.81 1.83 -12.74
N GLN A 117 3.37 3.06 -12.98
CA GLN A 117 2.79 3.90 -11.94
C GLN A 117 1.51 3.28 -11.36
N LEU A 118 0.62 2.75 -12.21
CA LEU A 118 -0.60 2.09 -11.78
C LEU A 118 -0.33 0.80 -10.99
N PHE A 119 0.65 -0.02 -11.39
CA PHE A 119 1.09 -1.20 -10.63
C PHE A 119 1.62 -0.80 -9.26
N LEU A 120 2.47 0.23 -9.20
CA LEU A 120 2.97 0.75 -7.92
C LEU A 120 1.84 1.24 -7.01
N LEU A 121 0.81 1.90 -7.55
CA LEU A 121 -0.34 2.33 -6.76
C LEU A 121 -1.18 1.16 -6.25
N GLN A 122 -1.34 0.09 -7.05
CA GLN A 122 -2.07 -1.10 -6.67
C GLN A 122 -1.40 -1.77 -5.47
N ASP A 123 -0.09 -1.98 -5.54
CA ASP A 123 0.69 -2.58 -4.45
C ASP A 123 0.69 -1.67 -3.22
N LEU A 124 0.86 -0.35 -3.41
CA LEU A 124 0.81 0.61 -2.31
C LEU A 124 -0.50 0.52 -1.52
N PHE A 125 -1.65 0.54 -2.21
CA PHE A 125 -2.94 0.45 -1.52
C PHE A 125 -3.17 -0.92 -0.90
N HIS A 126 -2.65 -1.99 -1.52
CA HIS A 126 -2.70 -3.34 -0.98
C HIS A 126 -1.95 -3.42 0.37
N GLU A 127 -0.71 -2.96 0.42
CA GLU A 127 0.11 -2.98 1.64
C GLU A 127 -0.42 -2.05 2.74
N ILE A 128 -0.97 -0.88 2.36
CA ILE A 128 -1.65 0.03 3.29
C ILE A 128 -2.88 -0.65 3.92
N ARG A 129 -3.59 -1.50 3.16
CA ARG A 129 -4.70 -2.26 3.73
C ARG A 129 -4.22 -3.28 4.75
N HIS A 130 -3.10 -3.96 4.51
CA HIS A 130 -2.49 -4.82 5.53
C HIS A 130 -2.11 -4.07 6.80
N ALA A 131 -1.56 -2.86 6.67
CA ALA A 131 -1.28 -2.00 7.82
C ALA A 131 -2.55 -1.70 8.62
N TYR A 132 -3.64 -1.33 7.94
CA TYR A 132 -4.93 -1.08 8.57
C TYR A 132 -5.50 -2.33 9.28
N GLN A 133 -5.54 -3.47 8.58
CA GLN A 133 -6.06 -4.73 9.11
C GLN A 133 -5.31 -5.16 10.38
N ARG A 134 -3.99 -4.94 10.43
CA ARG A 134 -3.18 -5.25 11.61
C ARG A 134 -3.50 -4.38 12.82
N VAL A 135 -3.84 -3.11 12.62
CA VAL A 135 -4.16 -2.20 13.72
C VAL A 135 -5.59 -2.44 14.21
N TYR A 136 -6.55 -2.50 13.29
CA TYR A 136 -7.98 -2.43 13.61
C TYR A 136 -8.73 -3.77 13.47
N MET A 137 -8.16 -4.78 12.82
CA MET A 137 -8.81 -6.08 12.53
C MET A 137 -8.01 -7.26 13.10
N LYS A 138 -7.28 -7.05 14.21
CA LYS A 138 -6.35 -8.02 14.83
C LYS A 138 -6.89 -9.44 14.97
N ARG A 139 -8.16 -9.60 15.37
CA ARG A 139 -8.77 -10.93 15.55
C ARG A 139 -8.89 -11.71 14.24
N GLN A 140 -9.18 -11.03 13.14
CA GLN A 140 -9.30 -11.64 11.81
C GLN A 140 -7.95 -11.71 11.10
N TYR A 141 -7.03 -10.79 11.38
CA TYR A 141 -5.67 -10.82 10.84
C TYR A 141 -4.86 -12.00 11.38
N ASN A 142 -5.06 -12.36 12.65
CA ASN A 142 -4.34 -13.45 13.32
C ASN A 142 -4.99 -14.84 13.10
N THR A 143 -5.93 -15.00 12.17
CA THR A 143 -6.46 -16.35 11.88
C THR A 143 -5.36 -17.27 11.36
N PRO A 144 -5.35 -18.56 11.74
CA PRO A 144 -4.31 -19.50 11.36
C PRO A 144 -4.09 -19.53 9.85
N TYR A 145 -2.82 -19.47 9.45
CA TYR A 145 -2.40 -19.47 8.06
C TYR A 145 -2.74 -20.81 7.39
N VAL A 146 -3.53 -20.77 6.31
CA VAL A 146 -3.85 -21.97 5.51
C VAL A 146 -2.78 -22.14 4.45
N ASN A 147 -1.87 -23.10 4.68
CA ASN A 147 -0.69 -23.33 3.84
C ASN A 147 -0.99 -24.35 2.71
N THR A 148 -1.74 -23.94 1.69
CA THR A 148 -1.98 -24.77 0.48
C THR A 148 -1.23 -24.23 -0.76
N GLY A 149 -0.06 -23.60 -0.55
CA GLY A 149 0.75 -22.99 -1.62
C GLY A 149 0.24 -21.62 -2.09
N ARG A 150 0.69 -21.15 -3.28
CA ARG A 150 0.30 -19.83 -3.85
C ARG A 150 -1.21 -19.62 -3.96
N ASN A 151 -1.95 -20.68 -4.31
CA ASN A 151 -3.42 -20.64 -4.38
C ASN A 151 -4.05 -20.53 -2.97
N GLY A 152 -3.42 -21.13 -1.96
CA GLY A 152 -3.79 -20.98 -0.56
C GLY A 152 -3.62 -19.56 -0.05
N TYR A 153 -2.46 -18.95 -0.32
CA TYR A 153 -2.16 -17.56 0.06
C TYR A 153 -3.18 -16.57 -0.50
N GLN A 154 -3.42 -16.60 -1.81
CA GLN A 154 -4.40 -15.71 -2.47
C GLN A 154 -5.86 -15.97 -2.04
N SER A 155 -6.16 -17.16 -1.50
CA SER A 155 -7.50 -17.48 -0.99
C SER A 155 -7.76 -16.92 0.42
N GLN A 156 -6.72 -16.45 1.13
CA GLN A 156 -6.86 -15.92 2.48
C GLN A 156 -7.69 -14.65 2.48
N TRP A 157 -8.56 -14.52 3.48
CA TRP A 157 -9.46 -13.37 3.61
C TRP A 157 -8.68 -12.05 3.65
N VAL A 158 -7.54 -12.03 4.35
CA VAL A 158 -6.65 -10.86 4.49
C VAL A 158 -6.16 -10.36 3.13
N GLU A 159 -5.63 -11.26 2.30
CA GLU A 159 -5.16 -11.00 0.93
C GLU A 159 -6.29 -10.59 -0.02
N ARG A 160 -7.44 -11.27 0.07
CA ARG A 160 -8.61 -10.95 -0.76
C ARG A 160 -9.15 -9.56 -0.45
N ASP A 161 -9.27 -9.22 0.83
CA ASP A 161 -9.70 -7.90 1.28
C ASP A 161 -8.70 -6.81 0.89
N ALA A 162 -7.39 -7.06 1.00
CA ALA A 162 -6.35 -6.14 0.54
C ALA A 162 -6.43 -5.88 -0.97
N ASN A 163 -6.57 -6.93 -1.78
CA ASN A 163 -6.73 -6.80 -3.23
C ASN A 163 -8.02 -6.07 -3.62
N MET A 164 -9.14 -6.41 -2.98
CA MET A 164 -10.42 -5.73 -3.23
C MET A 164 -10.37 -4.26 -2.82
N PHE A 165 -9.73 -3.95 -1.70
CA PHE A 165 -9.54 -2.57 -1.26
C PHE A 165 -8.71 -1.78 -2.27
N ALA A 166 -7.56 -2.30 -2.68
CA ALA A 166 -6.69 -1.65 -3.65
C ALA A 166 -7.41 -1.38 -4.98
N GLN A 167 -8.13 -2.39 -5.50
CA GLN A 167 -8.92 -2.23 -6.72
C GLN A 167 -9.99 -1.15 -6.55
N ARG A 168 -10.74 -1.15 -5.44
CA ARG A 168 -11.77 -0.13 -5.17
C ARG A 168 -11.18 1.27 -5.06
N MET A 169 -10.03 1.44 -4.42
CA MET A 169 -9.36 2.74 -4.31
C MET A 169 -8.95 3.27 -5.68
N ILE A 170 -8.34 2.42 -6.50
CA ILE A 170 -7.90 2.78 -7.84
C ILE A 170 -9.10 3.13 -8.74
N GLU A 171 -10.14 2.31 -8.73
CA GLU A 171 -11.33 2.53 -9.56
C GLU A 171 -12.12 3.77 -9.12
N LYS A 172 -12.34 3.94 -7.80
CA LYS A 172 -13.07 5.08 -7.24
C LYS A 172 -12.38 6.42 -7.54
N HIS A 173 -11.05 6.45 -7.48
CA HIS A 173 -10.27 7.68 -7.65
C HIS A 173 -9.61 7.81 -9.03
N ARG A 174 -10.06 7.02 -10.02
CA ARG A 174 -9.53 6.96 -11.38
C ARG A 174 -9.22 8.34 -11.99
N ASN A 175 -10.18 9.25 -11.97
CA ASN A 175 -10.00 10.57 -12.58
C ASN A 175 -8.91 11.38 -11.87
N SER A 176 -8.91 11.39 -10.53
CA SER A 176 -7.88 12.06 -9.73
C SER A 176 -6.51 11.44 -9.95
N ILE A 177 -6.43 10.11 -10.03
CA ILE A 177 -5.18 9.38 -10.33
C ILE A 177 -4.67 9.78 -11.71
N ASN A 178 -5.51 9.79 -12.74
CA ASN A 178 -5.11 10.20 -14.08
C ASN A 178 -4.57 11.63 -14.10
N THR A 179 -5.21 12.56 -13.37
CA THR A 179 -4.71 13.94 -13.25
C THR A 179 -3.38 14.01 -12.51
N ILE A 180 -3.21 13.32 -11.39
CA ILE A 180 -1.97 13.34 -10.59
C ILE A 180 -0.80 12.74 -11.38
N LEU A 181 -1.07 11.69 -12.16
CA LEU A 181 -0.07 10.93 -12.90
C LEU A 181 0.14 11.41 -14.35
N SER A 182 -0.69 12.33 -14.82
CA SER A 182 -0.76 12.75 -16.22
C SER A 182 -0.96 11.56 -17.18
N ILE A 183 -1.85 10.63 -16.83
CA ILE A 183 -2.22 9.48 -17.67
C ILE A 183 -3.27 9.92 -18.70
N ASP A 184 -2.95 9.74 -19.97
CA ASP A 184 -3.75 10.17 -21.14
C ASP A 184 -4.47 9.00 -21.85
N PHE A 185 -4.38 7.79 -21.31
CA PHE A 185 -5.04 6.60 -21.85
C PHE A 185 -6.11 6.03 -20.92
N LEU A 186 -7.09 5.35 -21.51
CA LEU A 186 -8.10 4.62 -20.76
C LEU A 186 -7.54 3.29 -20.28
N TRP A 187 -7.77 2.98 -19.01
CA TRP A 187 -7.36 1.71 -18.40
C TRP A 187 -8.48 1.10 -17.58
N GLN A 188 -8.38 -0.15 -17.17
CA GLN A 188 -9.26 -0.81 -16.20
C GLN A 188 -8.44 -1.70 -15.29
N SER A 189 -8.76 -1.73 -13.99
CA SER A 189 -8.13 -2.64 -13.03
C SER A 189 -9.02 -3.84 -12.77
N CYS A 190 -8.47 -5.04 -12.93
CA CYS A 190 -9.14 -6.29 -12.59
C CYS A 190 -8.14 -7.23 -11.90
N TRP A 191 -8.35 -7.50 -10.60
CA TRP A 191 -7.50 -8.39 -9.80
C TRP A 191 -5.99 -8.10 -9.89
N GLY A 192 -5.60 -6.83 -9.76
CA GLY A 192 -4.20 -6.41 -9.82
C GLY A 192 -3.61 -6.38 -11.24
N ARG A 193 -4.43 -6.53 -12.28
CA ARG A 193 -4.01 -6.37 -13.68
C ARG A 193 -4.63 -5.13 -14.29
N PHE A 194 -3.84 -4.43 -15.10
CA PHE A 194 -4.29 -3.26 -15.84
C PHE A 194 -4.46 -3.57 -17.32
N TYR A 195 -5.64 -3.22 -17.85
CA TYR A 195 -6.01 -3.39 -19.24
C TYR A 195 -6.17 -2.02 -19.89
N VAL A 196 -5.43 -1.74 -20.96
CA VAL A 196 -5.58 -0.48 -21.70
C VAL A 196 -6.68 -0.63 -22.74
N THR A 197 -7.69 0.22 -22.69
CA THR A 197 -8.74 0.26 -23.71
C THR A 197 -8.23 1.10 -24.89
N ILE A 198 -7.97 0.44 -26.01
CA ILE A 198 -7.59 1.12 -27.25
C ILE A 198 -8.86 1.69 -27.86
N VAL A 199 -9.06 3.00 -27.73
CA VAL A 199 -10.05 3.70 -28.56
C VAL A 199 -9.41 3.83 -29.95
N ARG A 200 -9.90 3.05 -30.91
CA ARG A 200 -9.55 3.28 -32.32
C ARG A 200 -10.19 4.62 -32.71
N GLN A 201 -9.35 5.61 -33.00
CA GLN A 201 -9.78 6.84 -33.68
C GLN A 201 -10.09 6.53 -35.13
#